data_AF-A0A699YTB5-F1
#
_entry.id   AF-A0A699YTB5-F1
#
_cell.length_a   1.000
_cell.length_b   1.000
_cell.length_c   1.000
_cell.angle_alpha   90.00
_cell.angle_beta   90.00
_cell.angle_gamma   90.00
#
_symmetry.space_group_name_H-M   'P 1'
#
loop_
_entity.id
_entity.type
_entity.pdbx_description
1 polymer ?
#
loop_
_entity_poly.entity_id
_entity_poly.type
_entity_poly.pdbx_seq_one_letter_code
_entity_poly.pdbx_strand_id
1 'polypeptide(L)' 'MKEVDLTQALKGRQAELFWPDDAKWYLVEIQSVNLKTRQAKIVYASGEFEDVDLEEIVRDGHMALLF' A
#
# COMPACT_ATOMS: atom_id res chain seq x y z
N MET A 1 -10.66 12.65 -8.11
CA MET A 1 -9.59 11.87 -7.46
C MET A 1 -9.09 10.86 -8.48
N LYS A 2 -7.79 10.69 -8.65
CA LYS A 2 -7.27 9.61 -9.50
C LYS A 2 -7.56 8.31 -8.76
N GLU A 3 -8.39 7.45 -9.35
CA GLU A 3 -8.53 6.08 -8.88
C GLU A 3 -7.15 5.42 -8.92
N VAL A 4 -6.73 4.84 -7.80
CA VAL A 4 -5.52 4.04 -7.79
C VAL A 4 -5.83 2.76 -8.55
N ASP A 5 -5.12 2.54 -9.65
CA ASP A 5 -5.26 1.34 -10.45
C ASP A 5 -4.61 0.15 -9.72
N LEU A 6 -5.43 -0.73 -9.13
CA LEU A 6 -5.01 -1.91 -8.38
C LEU A 6 -4.52 -3.01 -9.33
N THR A 7 -3.30 -2.85 -9.85
CA THR A 7 -2.71 -3.77 -10.82
C THR A 7 -1.39 -4.36 -10.32
N GLN A 8 -0.87 -5.36 -11.05
CA GLN A 8 0.49 -5.87 -10.83
C GLN A 8 1.57 -4.79 -10.97
N ALA A 9 1.28 -3.64 -11.61
CA ALA A 9 2.22 -2.54 -11.78
C ALA A 9 2.57 -1.81 -10.46
N LEU A 10 1.83 -2.08 -9.37
CA LEU A 10 2.17 -1.57 -8.05
C LEU A 10 3.41 -2.25 -7.46
N LYS A 11 3.75 -3.46 -7.90
CA LYS A 11 4.93 -4.18 -7.40
C LYS A 11 6.21 -3.39 -7.67
N GLY A 12 7.03 -3.22 -6.63
CA GLY A 12 8.29 -2.48 -6.64
C GLY A 12 8.13 -0.96 -6.52
N ARG A 13 6.89 -0.45 -6.43
CA ARG A 13 6.66 0.99 -6.21
C ARG A 13 6.76 1.33 -4.73
N GLN A 14 7.23 2.54 -4.46
CA GLN A 14 7.17 3.14 -3.13
C GLN A 14 5.82 3.85 -2.93
N ALA A 15 5.32 3.80 -1.72
CA ALA A 15 4.10 4.48 -1.31
C ALA A 15 4.24 4.99 0.13
N GLU A 16 3.46 6.01 0.46
CA GLU A 16 3.17 6.34 1.85
C GLU A 16 1.81 5.73 2.20
N LEU A 17 1.74 4.99 3.32
CA LEU A 17 0.51 4.44 3.87
C LEU A 17 0.14 5.11 5.18
N PHE A 18 -1.13 5.49 5.33
CA PHE A 18 -1.66 6.04 6.56
C PHE A 18 -2.19 4.92 7.46
N TRP A 19 -1.69 4.84 8.70
CA TRP A 19 -2.22 3.95 9.72
C TRP A 19 -3.13 4.72 10.69
N PRO A 20 -4.44 4.40 10.76
CA PRO A 20 -5.38 5.14 11.60
C PRO A 20 -5.12 4.99 13.10
N ASP A 21 -4.56 3.86 13.53
CA ASP A 21 -4.32 3.53 14.94
C ASP A 21 -3.40 4.54 15.64
N ASP A 22 -2.43 5.09 14.91
CA ASP A 22 -1.48 6.07 15.41
C ASP A 22 -1.49 7.40 14.65
N ALA A 23 -2.37 7.52 13.65
CA ALA A 23 -2.54 8.68 12.79
C ALA A 23 -1.24 9.14 12.09
N LYS A 24 -0.43 8.20 11.60
CA LYS A 24 0.83 8.50 10.90
C LYS A 24 0.89 7.92 9.50
N TRP A 25 1.70 8.56 8.66
CA TRP A 25 2.10 8.06 7.35
C TRP A 25 3.45 7.35 7.44
N TYR A 26 3.55 6.20 6.77
CA TYR A 26 4.73 5.35 6.74
C TYR A 26 5.17 5.09 5.31
N LEU A 27 6.47 5.28 5.04
CA LEU A 27 7.08 4.92 3.77
C LEU A 27 7.23 3.40 3.66
N VAL A 28 6.69 2.85 2.57
CA VAL A 28 6.73 1.41 2.28
C VAL A 28 7.10 1.15 0.83
N GLU A 29 7.62 -0.06 0.56
CA GLU A 29 7.70 -0.63 -0.78
C GLU A 29 6.67 -1.76 -0.92
N ILE A 30 5.94 -1.76 -2.03
CA ILE A 30 4.98 -2.83 -2.35
C ILE A 30 5.74 -4.00 -2.97
N GLN A 31 5.93 -5.09 -2.23
CA GLN A 31 6.68 -6.26 -2.70
C GLN A 31 5.88 -7.21 -3.58
N SER A 32 4.58 -7.33 -3.35
CA SER A 32 3.70 -8.16 -4.18
C SER A 32 2.25 -7.71 -4.08
N VAL A 33 1.47 -8.06 -5.11
CA VAL A 33 0.03 -7.81 -5.15
C VAL A 33 -0.68 -9.10 -5.55
N ASN A 34 -1.67 -9.51 -4.77
CA ASN A 34 -2.59 -10.58 -5.11
C ASN A 34 -3.92 -9.98 -5.56
N LEU A 35 -4.18 -9.97 -6.87
CA LEU A 35 -5.39 -9.38 -7.44
C LEU A 35 -6.67 -10.15 -7.12
N LYS A 36 -6.57 -11.43 -6.73
CA LYS A 36 -7.76 -12.24 -6.36
C LYS A 36 -8.26 -11.88 -4.97
N THR A 37 -7.34 -11.69 -4.03
CA THR A 37 -7.67 -11.35 -2.64
C THR A 37 -7.58 -9.85 -2.35
N ARG A 38 -7.10 -9.06 -3.32
CA ARG A 38 -6.83 -7.62 -3.19
C ARG A 38 -5.85 -7.29 -2.06
N GLN A 39 -5.00 -8.25 -1.69
CA GLN A 39 -3.94 -8.02 -0.69
C GLN A 39 -2.62 -7.63 -1.35
N ALA A 40 -1.85 -6.81 -0.65
CA ALA A 40 -0.45 -6.56 -0.98
C ALA A 40 0.47 -6.92 0.18
N LYS A 41 1.66 -7.43 -0.15
CA LYS A 41 2.76 -7.45 0.81
C LYS A 41 3.53 -6.15 0.71
N ILE A 42 3.68 -5.46 1.83
CA ILE A 42 4.47 -4.23 1.96
C ILE A 42 5.71 -4.48 2.81
N VAL A 43 6.76 -3.69 2.61
CA VAL A 43 7.96 -3.67 3.46
C VAL A 43 8.24 -2.24 3.90
N TYR A 44 8.39 -2.04 5.20
CA TYR A 44 8.80 -0.75 5.78
C TYR A 44 10.30 -0.53 5.63
N ALA A 45 10.75 0.72 5.82
CA ALA A 45 12.18 1.04 5.88
C ALA A 45 12.95 0.27 6.96
N SER A 46 12.28 -0.20 8.01
CA SER A 46 12.86 -1.07 9.05
C SER A 46 13.18 -2.48 8.58
N GLY A 47 12.62 -2.91 7.43
CA GLY A 47 12.68 -4.28 6.93
C GLY A 47 11.54 -5.18 7.43
N GLU A 48 10.69 -4.70 8.33
CA GLU A 48 9.46 -5.38 8.71
C GLU A 48 8.47 -5.39 7.53
N PHE A 49 7.62 -6.41 7.49
CA PHE A 49 6.64 -6.58 6.42
C PHE A 49 5.25 -6.87 6.99
N GLU A 50 4.24 -6.47 6.24
CA GLU A 50 2.84 -6.75 6.54
C GLU A 50 2.08 -7.09 5.26
N ASP A 51 0.97 -7.81 5.41
CA ASP A 51 0.01 -8.04 4.34
C ASP A 51 -1.21 -7.13 4.58
N VAL A 52 -1.54 -6.29 3.61
CA VAL A 52 -2.55 -5.23 3.73
C VAL A 52 -3.65 -5.37 2.70
N ASP A 53 -4.86 -4.95 3.04
CA ASP A 53 -5.98 -4.86 2.09
C ASP A 53 -5.86 -3.57 1.27
N LEU A 54 -5.54 -3.72 -0.02
CA LEU A 54 -5.38 -2.58 -0.93
C LEU A 54 -6.71 -1.90 -1.24
N GLU A 55 -7.83 -2.64 -1.23
CA GLU A 55 -9.13 -2.05 -1.51
C GLU A 55 -9.56 -1.13 -0.38
N GLU A 56 -9.41 -1.57 0.87
CA GLU A 56 -9.70 -0.74 2.04
C GLU A 56 -8.82 0.51 2.06
N ILE A 57 -7.51 0.33 1.92
CA ILE A 57 -6.53 1.42 1.92
C ILE A 57 -6.82 2.46 0.83
N VAL A 58 -7.13 2.03 -0.40
CA VAL A 58 -7.44 2.97 -1.50
C VAL A 58 -8.78 3.65 -1.29
N ARG A 59 -9.81 2.90 -0.90
CA ARG A 59 -11.16 3.43 -0.67
C ARG A 59 -11.14 4.51 0.41
N ASP A 60 -10.36 4.29 1.46
CA ASP A 60 -10.31 5.16 2.63
C ASP A 60 -9.28 6.30 2.44
N GLY A 61 -8.56 6.31 1.31
CA GLY A 61 -7.60 7.37 0.98
C GLY A 61 -6.30 7.27 1.80
N HIS A 62 -5.98 6.08 2.31
CA HIS A 62 -4.83 5.81 3.17
C HIS A 62 -3.56 5.43 2.38
N MET A 63 -3.49 5.73 1.08
CA MET A 63 -2.29 5.52 0.28
C MET A 63 -2.01 6.68 -0.65
N ALA A 64 -0.74 7.08 -0.68
CA ALA A 64 -0.17 7.96 -1.69
C ALA A 64 0.95 7.24 -2.43
N LEU A 65 0.81 7.04 -3.74
CA LEU A 65 1.89 6.48 -4.57
C LEU A 65 2.98 7.52 -4.79
N LEU A 66 4.22 7.09 -4.63
CA LEU A 66 5.40 7.86 -4.99
C LEU A 66 5.82 7.50 -6.43
N PHE A 67 6.63 8.38 -7.03
CA PHE A 67 6.94 8.43 -8.47
C PHE A 67 7.41 7.09 -9.03
#